data_AF-A0A8H2XMK1-F1
#
_entry.id   AF-A0A8H2XMK1-F1
#
_cell.length_a   1.000
_cell.length_b   1.000
_cell.length_c   1.000
_cell.angle_alpha   90.00
_cell.angle_beta   90.00
_cell.angle_gamma   90.00
#
_symmetry.space_group_name_H-M   'P 1'
#
loop_
_entity.id
_entity.type
_entity.pdbx_description
1 polymer ?
#
loop_
_entity_poly.entity_id
_entity_poly.type
_entity_poly.pdbx_seq_one_letter_code
_entity_poly.pdbx_strand_id
1 'polypeptide(L)'
;MSDPSHFNILVWNSNRPERPHRERPNTRIPNNFSHVMKFDQTHSNAPSSSPSASPPSTSTSYSHSHSHSHSYLRSYINPYQANQSEMEMSTSASPQPSLTEQLSPFSSCEISDALVKLGLTHNAKEAPIQRGGYIPDINMLSPSPTVGDGQNTRICGYAYTVKMVRGDDPQAPKPSQHFVDAAPPGSVAVISVPPNIKSAAWGGLMTAGAQFRGVHGVVIDGRARDLIEHRAAGFPVFARGHSTLGQSPFTRPSELNVPVTILPHPDFENAFENTFSAVEVHPGDIIVADIDGVVCIPPEFLASVIDSCRYSKQVDEKCMIDIQQGRSIQETFQHWRKATNKK
;
A
#
# COMPACT_ATOMS: atom_id res chain seq x y z
N MET A 1 -3.58 44.49 -11.23
CA MET A 1 -2.85 44.13 -9.99
C MET A 1 -3.69 44.60 -8.83
N SER A 2 -4.37 43.67 -8.15
CA SER A 2 -5.28 43.94 -7.05
C SER A 2 -4.66 43.44 -5.74
N ASP A 3 -4.72 44.32 -4.75
CA ASP A 3 -4.18 44.27 -3.38
C ASP A 3 -4.57 43.00 -2.59
N PRO A 4 -3.62 42.29 -1.95
CA PRO A 4 -3.89 41.04 -1.21
C PRO A 4 -4.32 41.24 0.27
N SER A 5 -4.66 42.44 0.74
CA SER A 5 -4.86 42.68 2.18
C SER A 5 -6.26 42.39 2.76
N HIS A 6 -7.18 41.71 2.06
CA HIS A 6 -8.53 41.44 2.58
C HIS A 6 -8.99 39.99 2.35
N PHE A 7 -8.68 39.11 3.31
CA PHE A 7 -9.39 37.84 3.49
C PHE A 7 -10.45 38.01 4.59
N ASN A 8 -11.73 37.91 4.24
CA ASN A 8 -12.82 37.82 5.20
C ASN A 8 -12.86 36.39 5.78
N ILE A 9 -12.50 36.26 7.05
CA ILE A 9 -12.73 35.05 7.84
C ILE A 9 -14.21 35.05 8.25
N LEU A 10 -14.99 34.09 7.74
CA LEU A 10 -16.36 33.83 8.21
C LEU A 10 -16.29 33.18 9.60
N VAL A 11 -16.59 33.97 10.63
CA VAL A 11 -16.76 33.49 12.00
C VAL A 11 -18.15 32.84 12.13
N TRP A 12 -18.17 31.58 12.54
CA TRP A 12 -19.40 30.82 12.78
C TRP A 12 -20.15 31.38 14.01
N ASN A 13 -21.33 31.94 13.80
CA ASN A 13 -22.18 32.49 14.86
C ASN A 13 -22.97 31.37 15.57
N SER A 14 -22.74 31.19 16.87
CA SER A 14 -23.34 30.14 17.70
C SER A 14 -24.59 30.62 18.43
N ASN A 15 -25.76 30.56 17.79
CA ASN A 15 -27.05 30.61 18.48
C ASN A 15 -27.74 29.24 18.39
N ARG A 16 -27.54 28.40 19.41
CA ARG A 16 -28.37 27.22 19.70
C ARG A 16 -29.13 27.44 21.01
N PRO A 17 -30.39 27.01 21.13
CA PRO A 17 -31.13 27.06 22.38
C PRO A 17 -30.52 26.11 23.42
N GLU A 18 -30.51 26.53 24.68
CA GLU A 18 -29.91 25.83 25.83
C GLU A 18 -30.50 24.42 26.03
N ARG A 19 -29.62 23.44 26.29
CA ARG A 19 -29.97 22.10 26.76
C ARG A 19 -29.63 21.97 28.25
N PRO A 20 -30.39 21.19 29.05
CA PRO A 20 -30.21 21.11 30.49
C PRO A 20 -28.86 20.50 30.88
N HIS A 21 -28.26 21.07 31.93
CA HIS A 21 -26.98 20.66 32.51
C HIS A 21 -26.96 19.16 32.88
N ARG A 22 -26.00 18.41 32.33
CA ARG A 22 -25.55 17.12 32.86
C ARG A 22 -24.13 17.30 33.42
N GLU A 23 -23.98 17.09 34.72
CA GLU A 23 -22.67 17.04 35.37
C GLU A 23 -21.82 15.90 34.80
N ARG A 24 -20.56 16.19 34.47
CA ARG A 24 -19.57 15.19 34.06
C ARG A 24 -18.84 14.66 35.31
N PRO A 25 -18.72 13.34 35.52
CA PRO A 25 -17.83 12.81 36.54
C PRO A 25 -16.38 13.11 36.19
N ASN A 26 -15.64 13.67 37.14
CA ASN A 26 -14.23 14.01 37.03
C ASN A 26 -13.39 12.74 37.33
N THR A 27 -12.84 12.08 36.31
CA THR A 27 -11.89 10.96 36.49
C THR A 27 -10.46 11.39 36.16
N ARG A 28 -9.89 12.26 37.00
CA ARG A 28 -8.43 12.35 37.16
C ARG A 28 -8.01 11.36 38.24
N ILE A 29 -7.27 10.32 37.84
CA ILE A 29 -6.57 9.41 38.75
C ILE A 29 -5.33 10.16 39.30
N PRO A 30 -5.04 10.13 40.62
CA PRO A 30 -3.83 10.75 41.15
C PRO A 30 -2.60 9.86 40.92
N ASN A 31 -1.52 10.47 40.42
CA ASN A 31 -0.19 9.86 40.40
C ASN A 31 0.40 9.85 41.82
N ASN A 32 0.63 8.66 42.37
CA ASN A 32 1.48 8.45 43.55
C ASN A 32 2.90 8.10 43.08
N PHE A 33 3.82 9.05 43.15
CA PHE A 33 5.25 8.77 43.26
C PHE A 33 5.79 9.55 44.47
N SER A 34 6.09 8.81 45.54
CA SER A 34 6.77 9.32 46.72
C SER A 34 8.27 9.46 46.45
N HIS A 35 8.81 10.65 46.71
CA HIS A 35 10.23 10.87 46.93
C HIS A 35 10.41 11.46 48.32
N VAL A 36 11.22 10.78 49.15
CA VAL A 36 11.72 11.29 50.42
C VAL A 36 13.24 11.30 50.30
N MET A 37 13.86 12.46 50.48
CA MET A 37 15.01 12.70 51.38
C MET A 37 15.46 14.18 51.29
N LYS A 38 15.06 14.93 52.31
CA LYS A 38 15.72 16.01 53.07
C LYS A 38 16.74 16.93 52.37
N PHE A 39 16.39 18.22 52.36
CA PHE A 39 17.32 19.36 52.33
C PHE A 39 17.84 19.64 53.75
N ASP A 40 19.12 20.01 53.85
CA ASP A 40 19.65 20.77 54.97
C ASP A 40 20.52 21.91 54.41
N GLN A 41 20.33 23.14 54.90
CA GLN A 41 21.07 24.34 54.51
C GLN A 41 21.62 24.99 55.78
N THR A 42 22.94 25.22 55.84
CA THR A 42 23.51 26.36 56.59
C THR A 42 24.81 26.90 55.95
N HIS A 43 24.73 28.18 55.57
CA HIS A 43 25.69 29.31 55.63
C HIS A 43 27.20 29.25 55.26
N SER A 44 27.52 30.11 54.26
CA SER A 44 28.54 31.21 54.21
C SER A 44 30.06 30.91 54.20
N ASN A 45 30.77 31.26 53.10
CA ASN A 45 31.55 32.52 52.92
C ASN A 45 32.31 32.55 51.57
N ALA A 46 32.52 33.76 51.03
CA ALA A 46 33.01 34.13 49.68
C ALA A 46 34.56 34.25 49.59
N PRO A 47 35.23 34.92 48.59
CA PRO A 47 34.87 35.31 47.21
C PRO A 47 36.00 35.16 46.13
N SER A 48 35.71 35.64 44.90
CA SER A 48 36.59 36.18 43.83
C SER A 48 37.20 35.19 42.82
N SER A 49 37.31 35.42 41.50
CA SER A 49 37.20 36.61 40.63
C SER A 49 37.02 36.22 39.16
N SER A 50 36.25 37.00 38.39
CA SER A 50 36.21 37.09 36.91
C SER A 50 37.51 37.73 36.34
N PRO A 51 37.75 37.96 35.01
CA PRO A 51 36.84 37.90 33.85
C PRO A 51 37.42 37.43 32.46
N SER A 52 36.49 37.30 31.50
CA SER A 52 36.51 37.74 30.08
C SER A 52 37.54 37.27 29.03
N ALA A 53 36.94 37.01 27.85
CA ALA A 53 37.32 37.49 26.51
C ALA A 53 38.02 36.52 25.53
N SER A 54 37.43 36.50 24.33
CA SER A 54 37.66 35.62 23.17
C SER A 54 38.82 36.08 22.26
N PRO A 55 38.98 35.52 21.03
CA PRO A 55 40.12 34.77 20.51
C PRO A 55 41.09 35.63 19.65
N PRO A 56 42.14 35.07 18.99
CA PRO A 56 41.98 34.75 17.56
C PRO A 56 42.86 33.59 17.00
N SER A 57 42.56 33.28 15.74
CA SER A 57 43.25 32.45 14.74
C SER A 57 44.74 32.77 14.53
N THR A 58 45.56 31.76 14.18
CA THR A 58 46.34 31.73 12.92
C THR A 58 47.02 30.38 12.69
N SER A 59 47.11 30.04 11.41
CA SER A 59 47.79 28.91 10.76
C SER A 59 49.29 28.86 10.97
N THR A 60 49.89 27.66 11.01
CA THR A 60 51.05 27.33 10.14
C THR A 60 51.28 25.82 10.02
N SER A 61 51.71 25.43 8.82
CA SER A 61 52.12 24.14 8.27
C SER A 61 53.32 23.48 8.93
N TYR A 62 53.46 22.14 8.85
CA TYR A 62 54.60 21.44 8.20
C TYR A 62 54.39 19.91 8.14
N SER A 63 55.15 19.28 7.26
CA SER A 63 54.96 18.03 6.53
C SER A 63 55.65 16.77 7.10
N HIS A 64 55.09 15.61 6.71
CA HIS A 64 55.71 14.30 6.42
C HIS A 64 56.38 13.49 7.54
N SER A 65 55.87 12.27 7.78
CA SER A 65 56.58 11.01 7.46
C SER A 65 55.74 9.76 7.76
N HIS A 66 55.96 8.72 6.96
CA HIS A 66 55.28 7.42 6.91
C HIS A 66 55.35 6.59 8.20
N SER A 67 54.30 5.78 8.44
CA SER A 67 54.46 4.40 8.94
C SER A 67 53.23 3.54 8.61
N HIS A 68 53.49 2.37 8.03
CA HIS A 68 52.55 1.30 7.68
C HIS A 68 51.82 0.70 8.88
N SER A 69 50.58 0.21 8.68
CA SER A 69 50.20 -1.17 9.03
C SER A 69 48.77 -1.55 8.63
N HIS A 70 48.68 -2.55 7.75
CA HIS A 70 47.73 -3.66 7.65
C HIS A 70 46.20 -3.46 7.60
N SER A 71 45.68 -3.62 6.39
CA SER A 71 44.31 -4.03 6.04
C SER A 71 44.11 -5.55 6.20
N TYR A 72 43.05 -5.97 6.90
CA TYR A 72 42.49 -7.31 6.82
C TYR A 72 41.11 -7.25 6.17
N LEU A 73 41.04 -7.54 4.86
CA LEU A 73 39.81 -7.93 4.17
C LEU A 73 39.95 -9.41 3.81
N ARG A 74 39.13 -10.25 4.44
CA ARG A 74 39.06 -11.68 4.17
C ARG A 74 38.05 -11.90 3.03
N SER A 75 38.56 -12.39 1.92
CA SER A 75 37.82 -12.88 0.76
C SER A 75 36.96 -14.09 1.13
N TYR A 76 35.64 -13.99 0.98
CA TYR A 76 34.76 -15.15 0.89
C TYR A 76 34.66 -15.58 -0.57
N ILE A 77 35.17 -16.78 -0.86
CA ILE A 77 35.08 -17.45 -2.16
C ILE A 77 33.74 -18.19 -2.21
N ASN A 78 32.96 -17.91 -3.26
CA ASN A 78 31.69 -18.57 -3.58
C ASN A 78 31.95 -19.92 -4.27
N PRO A 79 31.55 -21.07 -3.70
CA PRO A 79 31.77 -22.37 -4.31
C PRO A 79 30.54 -22.80 -5.12
N TYR A 80 30.32 -22.20 -6.29
CA TYR A 80 29.37 -22.69 -7.29
C TYR A 80 29.88 -22.40 -8.70
N GLN A 81 30.94 -23.11 -9.11
CA GLN A 81 31.30 -23.28 -10.53
C GLN A 81 31.94 -24.65 -10.72
N ALA A 82 31.14 -25.64 -11.11
CA ALA A 82 31.56 -26.80 -11.88
C ALA A 82 30.32 -27.59 -12.30
N ASN A 83 29.91 -27.43 -13.56
CA ASN A 83 29.49 -28.50 -14.48
C ASN A 83 28.88 -27.86 -15.73
N GLN A 84 29.70 -27.71 -16.76
CA GLN A 84 29.23 -27.61 -18.14
C GLN A 84 29.24 -29.01 -18.73
N SER A 85 28.05 -29.56 -18.97
CA SER A 85 27.84 -30.70 -19.86
C SER A 85 26.96 -30.21 -21.00
N GLU A 86 27.44 -30.45 -22.21
CA GLU A 86 26.83 -30.08 -23.50
C GLU A 86 25.36 -30.50 -23.55
N MET A 87 24.48 -29.53 -23.85
CA MET A 87 23.06 -29.77 -24.05
C MET A 87 22.72 -29.44 -25.51
N GLU A 88 22.28 -30.46 -26.22
CA GLU A 88 21.86 -30.41 -27.62
C GLU A 88 20.86 -29.29 -27.87
N MET A 89 21.06 -28.53 -28.96
CA MET A 89 20.15 -27.50 -29.44
C MET A 89 18.84 -28.13 -29.94
N SER A 90 17.91 -28.38 -29.02
CA SER A 90 16.51 -28.55 -29.32
C SER A 90 15.89 -27.16 -29.50
N THR A 91 15.42 -26.85 -30.71
CA THR A 91 14.61 -25.66 -30.98
C THR A 91 13.25 -25.81 -30.30
N SER A 92 13.18 -25.52 -29.00
CA SER A 92 11.92 -25.43 -28.27
C SER A 92 11.23 -24.12 -28.62
N ALA A 93 9.99 -24.20 -29.12
CA ALA A 93 9.11 -23.06 -29.24
C ALA A 93 9.09 -22.28 -27.90
N SER A 94 9.18 -20.95 -27.96
CA SER A 94 9.12 -20.09 -26.77
C SER A 94 7.90 -20.47 -25.92
N PRO A 95 8.06 -20.67 -24.59
CA PRO A 95 6.93 -21.00 -23.73
C PRO A 95 5.86 -19.91 -23.87
N GLN A 96 4.61 -20.34 -24.09
CA GLN A 96 3.49 -19.42 -24.11
C GLN A 96 3.38 -18.75 -22.74
N PRO A 97 3.15 -17.42 -22.69
CA PRO A 97 3.04 -16.72 -21.42
C PRO A 97 1.88 -17.28 -20.62
N SER A 98 2.09 -17.42 -19.31
CA SER A 98 1.02 -17.83 -18.40
C SER A 98 -0.19 -16.89 -18.52
N LEU A 99 -1.41 -17.35 -18.18
CA LEU A 99 -2.60 -16.50 -18.32
C LEU A 99 -2.49 -15.21 -17.49
N THR A 100 -1.78 -15.23 -16.36
CA THR A 100 -1.49 -14.03 -15.56
C THR A 100 -0.47 -13.12 -16.26
N GLU A 101 0.54 -13.65 -16.95
CA GLU A 101 1.46 -12.84 -17.76
C GLU A 101 0.75 -12.13 -18.92
N GLN A 102 -0.30 -12.73 -19.47
CA GLN A 102 -1.11 -12.12 -20.52
C GLN A 102 -1.90 -10.89 -20.06
N LEU A 103 -2.06 -10.69 -18.74
CA LEU A 103 -2.65 -9.46 -18.18
C LEU A 103 -1.67 -8.28 -18.12
N SER A 104 -0.37 -8.53 -18.22
CA SER A 104 0.65 -7.48 -18.12
C SER A 104 0.44 -6.25 -19.04
N PRO A 105 -0.16 -6.37 -20.25
CA PRO A 105 -0.37 -5.22 -21.13
C PRO A 105 -1.60 -4.37 -20.80
N PHE A 106 -2.44 -4.78 -19.85
CA PHE A 106 -3.73 -4.13 -19.53
C PHE A 106 -3.70 -3.46 -18.17
N SER A 107 -4.22 -2.24 -18.11
CA SER A 107 -4.44 -1.45 -16.90
C SER A 107 -5.51 -2.06 -15.99
N SER A 108 -5.47 -1.72 -14.70
CA SER A 108 -6.55 -2.06 -13.76
C SER A 108 -7.89 -1.51 -14.27
N CYS A 109 -7.89 -0.30 -14.86
CA CYS A 109 -9.05 0.31 -15.52
C CYS A 109 -9.59 -0.54 -16.69
N GLU A 110 -8.73 -0.97 -17.63
CA GLU A 110 -9.15 -1.83 -18.75
C GLU A 110 -9.72 -3.17 -18.28
N ILE A 111 -9.16 -3.74 -17.21
CA ILE A 111 -9.65 -4.98 -16.60
C ILE A 111 -11.01 -4.76 -15.94
N SER A 112 -11.19 -3.66 -15.22
CA SER A 112 -12.48 -3.33 -14.60
C SER A 112 -13.58 -3.10 -15.63
N ASP A 113 -13.28 -2.40 -16.72
CA ASP A 113 -14.20 -2.23 -17.85
C ASP A 113 -14.57 -3.58 -18.49
N ALA A 114 -13.61 -4.49 -18.65
CA ALA A 114 -13.85 -5.82 -19.17
C ALA A 114 -14.80 -6.61 -18.26
N LEU A 115 -14.55 -6.61 -16.94
CA LEU A 115 -15.42 -7.28 -15.96
C LEU A 115 -16.84 -6.67 -15.96
N VAL A 116 -16.96 -5.35 -16.05
CA VAL A 116 -18.27 -4.67 -16.18
C VAL A 116 -19.01 -5.13 -17.44
N LYS A 117 -18.33 -5.22 -18.59
CA LYS A 117 -18.91 -5.71 -19.85
C LYS A 117 -19.36 -7.16 -19.78
N LEU A 118 -18.65 -7.99 -19.00
CA LEU A 118 -19.02 -9.38 -18.74
C LEU A 118 -20.20 -9.53 -17.76
N GLY A 119 -20.82 -8.42 -17.35
CA GLY A 119 -22.03 -8.42 -16.50
C GLY A 119 -21.74 -8.29 -15.01
N LEU A 120 -20.48 -8.14 -14.60
CA LEU A 120 -20.06 -8.03 -13.19
C LEU A 120 -20.19 -6.58 -12.73
N THR A 121 -21.43 -6.08 -12.73
CA THR A 121 -21.77 -4.66 -12.51
C THR A 121 -22.39 -4.40 -11.13
N HIS A 122 -22.61 -3.12 -10.83
CA HIS A 122 -23.15 -2.63 -9.54
C HIS A 122 -24.53 -3.19 -9.15
N ASN A 123 -25.33 -3.69 -10.08
CA ASN A 123 -26.70 -4.17 -9.82
C ASN A 123 -26.85 -5.69 -9.78
N ALA A 124 -25.77 -6.45 -10.03
CA ALA A 124 -25.83 -7.90 -10.00
C ALA A 124 -25.77 -8.39 -8.56
N LYS A 125 -26.95 -8.46 -7.89
CA LYS A 125 -27.08 -8.97 -6.50
C LYS A 125 -26.46 -10.36 -6.31
N GLU A 126 -26.40 -11.14 -7.38
CA GLU A 126 -25.91 -12.52 -7.39
C GLU A 126 -24.54 -12.68 -8.07
N ALA A 127 -23.90 -11.58 -8.54
CA ALA A 127 -22.58 -11.70 -9.13
C ALA A 127 -21.53 -12.00 -8.05
N PRO A 128 -20.61 -12.94 -8.32
CA PRO A 128 -19.51 -13.25 -7.40
C PRO A 128 -18.57 -12.05 -7.21
N ILE A 129 -18.44 -11.19 -8.23
CA ILE A 129 -17.78 -9.90 -8.13
C ILE A 129 -18.80 -8.80 -8.40
N GLN A 130 -18.94 -7.88 -7.44
CA GLN A 130 -19.71 -6.67 -7.66
C GLN A 130 -18.73 -5.55 -8.05
N ARG A 131 -19.00 -4.89 -9.20
CA ARG A 131 -18.36 -3.61 -9.64
C ARG A 131 -17.02 -3.74 -10.33
N GLY A 132 -16.92 -4.65 -11.29
CA GLY A 132 -15.75 -4.72 -12.17
C GLY A 132 -14.47 -5.10 -11.44
N GLY A 133 -14.57 -5.85 -10.34
CA GLY A 133 -13.41 -6.29 -9.55
C GLY A 133 -12.72 -5.21 -8.74
N TYR A 134 -13.15 -3.94 -8.83
CA TYR A 134 -12.48 -2.85 -8.14
C TYR A 134 -12.55 -3.03 -6.63
N ILE A 135 -11.40 -3.01 -5.97
CA ILE A 135 -11.27 -3.00 -4.51
C ILE A 135 -11.11 -1.54 -4.06
N PRO A 136 -12.15 -0.93 -3.44
CA PRO A 136 -12.18 0.50 -3.20
C PRO A 136 -11.25 0.95 -2.06
N ASP A 137 -10.84 2.22 -2.15
CA ASP A 137 -10.07 2.98 -1.16
C ASP A 137 -8.68 2.44 -0.83
N ILE A 138 -8.16 1.53 -1.65
CA ILE A 138 -6.78 1.05 -1.53
C ILE A 138 -5.91 1.82 -2.52
N ASN A 139 -4.88 2.49 -1.99
CA ASN A 139 -4.00 3.37 -2.75
C ASN A 139 -2.56 2.84 -2.74
N MET A 140 -1.81 3.09 -3.82
CA MET A 140 -0.38 2.80 -3.87
C MET A 140 0.39 3.71 -2.90
N LEU A 141 1.08 3.13 -1.92
CA LEU A 141 1.96 3.83 -0.99
C LEU A 141 3.45 3.66 -1.33
N SER A 142 3.79 2.52 -1.93
CA SER A 142 5.11 2.19 -2.44
C SER A 142 4.97 1.56 -3.83
N PRO A 143 5.73 2.02 -4.83
CA PRO A 143 6.52 3.27 -4.80
C PRO A 143 5.63 4.51 -4.59
N SER A 144 6.24 5.68 -4.49
CA SER A 144 5.46 6.93 -4.45
C SER A 144 4.73 7.11 -5.79
N PRO A 145 3.40 7.33 -5.83
CA PRO A 145 2.67 7.49 -7.08
C PRO A 145 3.20 8.65 -7.95
N THR A 146 3.74 9.68 -7.31
CA THR A 146 4.15 10.93 -7.94
C THR A 146 5.63 11.01 -8.32
N VAL A 147 6.46 10.03 -7.94
CA VAL A 147 7.92 10.10 -8.11
C VAL A 147 8.49 8.71 -8.42
N GLY A 148 9.45 8.66 -9.34
CA GLY A 148 10.15 7.43 -9.71
C GLY A 148 9.26 6.47 -10.51
N ASP A 149 9.42 5.17 -10.28
CA ASP A 149 8.73 4.12 -11.05
C ASP A 149 7.24 3.96 -10.71
N GLY A 150 6.65 4.83 -9.88
CA GLY A 150 5.24 4.71 -9.49
C GLY A 150 4.24 4.82 -10.62
N GLN A 151 4.58 5.55 -11.68
CA GLN A 151 3.75 5.61 -12.89
C GLN A 151 3.77 4.30 -13.70
N ASN A 152 4.83 3.51 -13.55
CA ASN A 152 5.03 2.26 -14.30
C ASN A 152 4.85 1.01 -13.44
N THR A 153 4.60 1.16 -12.14
CA THR A 153 4.47 0.02 -11.23
C THR A 153 3.13 -0.65 -11.43
N ARG A 154 3.20 -1.93 -11.80
CA ARG A 154 2.08 -2.84 -11.93
C ARG A 154 2.44 -4.15 -11.24
N ILE A 155 1.53 -4.66 -10.42
CA ILE A 155 1.62 -6.02 -9.88
C ILE A 155 0.50 -6.88 -10.44
N CYS A 156 0.82 -8.14 -10.68
CA CYS A 156 -0.14 -9.17 -11.05
C CYS A 156 0.26 -10.48 -10.37
N GLY A 157 -0.68 -11.17 -9.75
CA GLY A 157 -0.43 -12.48 -9.15
C GLY A 157 -1.65 -13.05 -8.46
N TYR A 158 -1.54 -14.31 -8.06
CA TYR A 158 -2.60 -15.00 -7.31
C TYR A 158 -2.68 -14.46 -5.89
N ALA A 159 -3.90 -14.28 -5.40
CA ALA A 159 -4.20 -13.79 -4.07
C ALA A 159 -3.78 -14.84 -3.02
N TYR A 160 -2.83 -14.44 -2.18
CA TYR A 160 -2.52 -15.09 -0.91
C TYR A 160 -3.20 -14.30 0.20
N THR A 161 -4.32 -14.81 0.73
CA THR A 161 -5.14 -14.05 1.66
C THR A 161 -4.70 -14.23 3.12
N VAL A 162 -4.76 -13.14 3.87
CA VAL A 162 -4.42 -13.08 5.30
C VAL A 162 -5.55 -12.39 6.04
N LYS A 163 -6.22 -13.12 6.92
CA LYS A 163 -7.27 -12.59 7.78
C LYS A 163 -6.67 -12.16 9.11
N MET A 164 -6.70 -10.87 9.39
CA MET A 164 -6.34 -10.33 10.69
C MET A 164 -7.56 -10.26 11.59
N VAL A 165 -7.32 -10.36 12.89
CA VAL A 165 -8.31 -10.15 13.95
C VAL A 165 -7.77 -9.10 14.92
N ARG A 166 -8.62 -8.66 15.84
CA ARG A 166 -8.16 -7.79 16.93
C ARG A 166 -7.14 -8.55 17.78
N GLY A 167 -6.12 -7.86 18.25
CA GLY A 167 -5.03 -8.47 19.01
C GLY A 167 -5.48 -9.04 20.36
N ASP A 168 -6.59 -8.52 20.88
CA ASP A 168 -7.25 -8.93 22.12
C ASP A 168 -8.26 -10.07 21.95
N ASP A 169 -8.49 -10.57 20.73
CA ASP A 169 -9.43 -11.67 20.48
C ASP A 169 -8.86 -13.01 21.00
N PRO A 170 -9.45 -13.62 22.04
CA PRO A 170 -8.94 -14.86 22.62
C PRO A 170 -9.44 -16.11 21.90
N GLN A 171 -10.47 -16.00 21.05
CA GLN A 171 -11.13 -17.13 20.39
C GLN A 171 -10.61 -17.37 18.98
N ALA A 172 -10.10 -16.32 18.33
CA ALA A 172 -9.56 -16.44 17.00
C ALA A 172 -8.35 -17.40 16.97
N PRO A 173 -8.27 -18.32 15.99
CA PRO A 173 -7.13 -19.21 15.86
C PRO A 173 -5.83 -18.44 15.65
N LYS A 174 -4.70 -19.12 15.80
CA LYS A 174 -3.38 -18.60 15.48
C LYS A 174 -2.78 -19.46 14.38
N PRO A 175 -2.28 -18.89 13.28
CA PRO A 175 -1.65 -19.68 12.24
C PRO A 175 -0.38 -20.36 12.77
N SER A 176 -0.06 -21.54 12.23
CA SER A 176 1.10 -22.35 12.61
C SER A 176 2.45 -21.72 12.22
N GLN A 177 2.44 -20.80 11.26
CA GLN A 177 3.60 -20.09 10.75
C GLN A 177 3.28 -18.60 10.58
N HIS A 178 4.32 -17.76 10.54
CA HIS A 178 4.15 -16.34 10.26
C HIS A 178 3.59 -16.16 8.83
N PHE A 179 2.65 -15.25 8.64
CA PHE A 179 1.94 -15.11 7.35
C PHE A 179 2.87 -14.74 6.17
N VAL A 180 3.92 -13.96 6.42
CA VAL A 180 4.94 -13.68 5.39
C VAL A 180 5.74 -14.94 5.05
N ASP A 181 6.00 -15.81 6.03
CA ASP A 181 6.76 -17.03 5.80
C ASP A 181 5.99 -18.06 4.98
N ALA A 182 4.66 -18.01 5.09
CA ALA A 182 3.70 -18.87 4.39
C ALA A 182 3.38 -18.44 2.96
N ALA A 183 3.78 -17.22 2.55
CA ALA A 183 3.37 -16.64 1.29
C ALA A 183 4.03 -17.37 0.10
N PRO A 184 3.25 -17.86 -0.90
CA PRO A 184 3.81 -18.50 -2.08
C PRO A 184 4.61 -17.51 -2.95
N PRO A 185 5.73 -17.93 -3.58
CA PRO A 185 6.39 -17.14 -4.61
C PRO A 185 5.43 -16.77 -5.74
N GLY A 186 5.55 -15.55 -6.28
CA GLY A 186 4.68 -15.01 -7.32
C GLY A 186 3.29 -14.57 -6.87
N SER A 187 2.95 -14.74 -5.60
CA SER A 187 1.64 -14.31 -5.06
C SER A 187 1.59 -12.80 -4.81
N VAL A 188 0.37 -12.28 -4.70
CA VAL A 188 0.08 -10.97 -4.10
C VAL A 188 -0.61 -11.21 -2.76
N ALA A 189 -0.01 -10.71 -1.69
CA ALA A 189 -0.61 -10.84 -0.36
C ALA A 189 -1.82 -9.89 -0.23
N VAL A 190 -2.98 -10.41 0.17
CA VAL A 190 -4.20 -9.62 0.39
C VAL A 190 -4.58 -9.71 1.87
N ILE A 191 -4.41 -8.62 2.60
CA ILE A 191 -4.58 -8.57 4.05
C ILE A 191 -5.88 -7.87 4.41
N SER A 192 -6.81 -8.59 5.03
CA SER A 192 -8.04 -8.02 5.61
C SER A 192 -7.81 -7.68 7.08
N VAL A 193 -8.00 -6.41 7.43
CA VAL A 193 -7.88 -5.91 8.81
C VAL A 193 -9.27 -5.58 9.35
N PRO A 194 -9.57 -5.86 10.63
CA PRO A 194 -10.84 -5.46 11.22
C PRO A 194 -11.12 -3.96 11.02
N PRO A 195 -12.40 -3.57 10.85
CA PRO A 195 -12.77 -2.18 10.66
C PRO A 195 -12.33 -1.32 11.85
N ASN A 196 -12.13 -0.02 11.60
CA ASN A 196 -11.74 0.98 12.61
C ASN A 196 -10.36 0.78 13.26
N ILE A 197 -9.53 -0.12 12.75
CA ILE A 197 -8.13 -0.24 13.17
C ILE A 197 -7.28 0.86 12.51
N LYS A 198 -6.47 1.55 13.32
CA LYS A 198 -5.55 2.62 12.85
C LYS A 198 -4.07 2.23 12.95
N SER A 199 -3.74 1.05 13.46
CA SER A 199 -2.38 0.49 13.40
C SER A 199 -2.07 -0.10 12.02
N ALA A 200 -0.78 -0.25 11.72
CA ALA A 200 -0.31 -0.91 10.52
C ALA A 200 -0.30 -2.44 10.66
N ALA A 201 -0.71 -3.14 9.61
CA ALA A 201 -0.58 -4.59 9.48
C ALA A 201 0.72 -5.01 8.75
N TRP A 202 1.35 -4.06 8.05
CA TRP A 202 2.56 -4.29 7.25
C TRP A 202 3.64 -3.25 7.56
N GLY A 203 4.90 -3.68 7.62
CA GLY A 203 6.08 -2.87 7.92
C GLY A 203 7.32 -3.40 7.21
N GLY A 204 8.46 -2.74 7.38
CA GLY A 204 9.63 -2.96 6.51
C GLY A 204 10.23 -4.37 6.61
N LEU A 205 10.21 -4.98 7.79
CA LEU A 205 10.62 -6.39 7.97
C LEU A 205 9.74 -7.36 7.18
N MET A 206 8.43 -7.10 7.10
CA MET A 206 7.51 -7.93 6.31
C MET A 206 7.82 -7.79 4.82
N THR A 207 8.12 -6.57 4.36
CA THR A 207 8.60 -6.31 2.99
C THR A 207 9.87 -7.10 2.68
N ALA A 208 10.90 -7.02 3.52
CA ALA A 208 12.14 -7.75 3.31
C ALA A 208 11.92 -9.27 3.23
N GLY A 209 11.09 -9.82 4.14
CA GLY A 209 10.76 -11.25 4.16
C GLY A 209 9.94 -11.71 2.95
N ALA A 210 9.03 -10.85 2.45
CA ALA A 210 8.19 -11.12 1.29
C ALA A 210 8.98 -11.07 -0.02
N GLN A 211 9.86 -10.07 -0.16
CA GLN A 211 10.74 -9.93 -1.31
C GLN A 211 11.71 -11.11 -1.42
N PHE A 212 12.29 -11.56 -0.31
CA PHE A 212 13.13 -12.76 -0.28
C PHE A 212 12.39 -14.02 -0.80
N ARG A 213 11.07 -14.07 -0.62
CA ARG A 213 10.22 -15.19 -1.06
C ARG A 213 9.64 -15.01 -2.47
N GLY A 214 9.94 -13.91 -3.14
CA GLY A 214 9.41 -13.62 -4.47
C GLY A 214 7.92 -13.27 -4.49
N VAL A 215 7.38 -12.74 -3.39
CA VAL A 215 6.02 -12.15 -3.39
C VAL A 215 6.03 -10.88 -4.24
N HIS A 216 5.03 -10.69 -5.11
CA HIS A 216 4.99 -9.58 -6.07
C HIS A 216 4.55 -8.25 -5.45
N GLY A 217 3.85 -8.28 -4.32
CA GLY A 217 3.39 -7.08 -3.63
C GLY A 217 2.38 -7.40 -2.53
N VAL A 218 1.86 -6.36 -1.88
CA VAL A 218 0.81 -6.49 -0.86
C VAL A 218 -0.32 -5.48 -1.07
N VAL A 219 -1.55 -5.96 -0.88
CA VAL A 219 -2.80 -5.20 -0.83
C VAL A 219 -3.35 -5.29 0.59
N ILE A 220 -3.60 -4.15 1.23
CA ILE A 220 -3.98 -4.08 2.64
C ILE A 220 -5.27 -3.29 2.78
N ASP A 221 -6.34 -4.00 3.17
CA ASP A 221 -7.56 -3.41 3.71
C ASP A 221 -7.28 -2.89 5.13
N GLY A 222 -6.45 -1.86 5.22
CA GLY A 222 -5.82 -1.41 6.45
C GLY A 222 -4.65 -0.47 6.17
N ARG A 223 -3.65 -0.46 7.06
CA ARG A 223 -2.54 0.50 6.98
C ARG A 223 -1.17 -0.19 6.90
N ALA A 224 -0.22 0.50 6.31
CA ALA A 224 1.20 0.16 6.35
C ALA A 224 2.00 1.17 7.21
N ARG A 225 3.20 0.79 7.64
CA ARG A 225 4.19 1.70 8.23
C ARG A 225 5.54 1.49 7.54
N ASP A 226 6.57 2.28 7.86
CA ASP A 226 7.93 2.13 7.31
C ASP A 226 8.02 2.42 5.80
N LEU A 227 7.31 3.46 5.32
CA LEU A 227 7.19 3.77 3.88
C LEU A 227 8.54 3.99 3.16
N ILE A 228 9.54 4.52 3.87
CA ILE A 228 10.89 4.71 3.30
C ILE A 228 11.51 3.36 2.96
N GLU A 229 11.35 2.36 3.82
CA GLU A 229 11.93 1.02 3.65
C GLU A 229 11.30 0.31 2.44
N HIS A 230 9.97 0.36 2.30
CA HIS A 230 9.27 -0.22 1.14
C HIS A 230 9.74 0.37 -0.18
N ARG A 231 9.88 1.70 -0.21
CA ARG A 231 10.28 2.44 -1.40
C ARG A 231 11.73 2.18 -1.76
N ALA A 232 12.62 2.14 -0.76
CA ALA A 232 14.02 1.78 -0.97
C ALA A 232 14.18 0.34 -1.47
N ALA A 233 13.32 -0.57 -1.03
CA ALA A 233 13.27 -1.96 -1.49
C ALA A 233 12.63 -2.13 -2.89
N GLY A 234 11.97 -1.09 -3.41
CA GLY A 234 11.17 -1.17 -4.64
C GLY A 234 9.96 -2.11 -4.52
N PHE A 235 9.50 -2.40 -3.29
CA PHE A 235 8.42 -3.36 -3.06
C PHE A 235 7.05 -2.67 -3.16
N PRO A 236 6.12 -3.18 -3.99
CA PRO A 236 4.80 -2.60 -4.14
C PRO A 236 3.92 -2.79 -2.90
N VAL A 237 3.41 -1.69 -2.34
CA VAL A 237 2.53 -1.67 -1.17
C VAL A 237 1.30 -0.84 -1.48
N PHE A 238 0.14 -1.49 -1.48
CA PHE A 238 -1.17 -0.89 -1.67
C PHE A 238 -1.93 -0.97 -0.34
N ALA A 239 -2.41 0.16 0.18
CA ALA A 239 -3.13 0.19 1.44
C ALA A 239 -4.12 1.36 1.50
N ARG A 240 -5.05 1.33 2.46
CA ARG A 240 -5.94 2.47 2.75
C ARG A 240 -5.21 3.69 3.31
N GLY A 241 -3.99 3.52 3.79
CA GLY A 241 -3.17 4.61 4.30
C GLY A 241 -2.01 4.11 5.13
N HIS A 242 -1.41 5.01 5.89
CA HIS A 242 -0.25 4.70 6.72
C HIS A 242 -0.52 4.91 8.22
N SER A 243 0.36 4.36 9.06
CA SER A 243 0.36 4.52 10.51
C SER A 243 1.80 4.50 11.04
N THR A 244 2.02 5.10 12.20
CA THR A 244 3.26 4.93 12.97
C THR A 244 3.20 3.72 13.91
N LEU A 245 1.99 3.29 14.28
CA LEU A 245 1.76 2.16 15.17
C LEU A 245 1.89 0.85 14.39
N GLY A 246 2.63 -0.12 14.93
CA GLY A 246 2.71 -1.48 14.37
C GLY A 246 1.50 -2.33 14.75
N GLN A 247 1.46 -3.57 14.26
CA GLN A 247 0.32 -4.48 14.47
C GLN A 247 0.00 -4.71 15.95
N SER A 248 1.02 -4.96 16.78
CA SER A 248 0.85 -5.25 18.21
C SER A 248 0.70 -3.96 19.02
N PRO A 249 -0.22 -3.91 20.01
CA PRO A 249 -1.12 -4.98 20.46
C PRO A 249 -2.50 -4.99 19.76
N PHE A 250 -2.67 -4.18 18.72
CA PHE A 250 -3.98 -3.86 18.15
C PHE A 250 -4.59 -4.97 17.29
N THR A 251 -3.77 -5.67 16.50
CA THR A 251 -4.18 -6.73 15.60
C THR A 251 -3.15 -7.86 15.53
N ARG A 252 -3.60 -9.02 15.08
CA ARG A 252 -2.76 -10.21 14.83
C ARG A 252 -3.33 -11.03 13.67
N PRO A 253 -2.52 -11.82 12.95
CA PRO A 253 -3.04 -12.78 11.99
C PRO A 253 -3.81 -13.89 12.70
N SER A 254 -4.90 -14.34 12.09
CA SER A 254 -5.77 -15.41 12.59
C SER A 254 -5.76 -16.62 11.66
N GLU A 255 -6.03 -16.37 10.38
CA GLU A 255 -6.19 -17.40 9.36
C GLU A 255 -5.48 -16.97 8.07
N LEU A 256 -4.93 -17.93 7.35
CA LEU A 256 -4.19 -17.75 6.09
C LEU A 256 -4.90 -18.58 5.02
N ASN A 257 -4.92 -18.11 3.77
CA ASN A 257 -5.57 -18.80 2.65
C ASN A 257 -7.04 -19.15 2.93
N VAL A 258 -7.79 -18.18 3.47
CA VAL A 258 -9.25 -18.24 3.60
C VAL A 258 -9.87 -17.07 2.85
N PRO A 259 -11.13 -17.15 2.37
CA PRO A 259 -11.81 -16.00 1.80
C PRO A 259 -11.82 -14.82 2.77
N VAL A 260 -11.56 -13.62 2.26
CA VAL A 260 -11.59 -12.37 3.03
C VAL A 260 -12.54 -11.37 2.41
N THR A 261 -13.23 -10.61 3.24
CA THR A 261 -14.18 -9.59 2.80
C THR A 261 -13.61 -8.20 3.05
N ILE A 262 -13.54 -7.39 1.99
CA ILE A 262 -13.09 -6.00 2.03
C ILE A 262 -14.34 -5.11 1.96
N LEU A 263 -14.57 -4.33 3.02
CA LEU A 263 -15.71 -3.42 3.10
C LEU A 263 -15.31 -2.05 2.54
N PRO A 264 -16.11 -1.42 1.67
CA PRO A 264 -15.87 -0.03 1.28
C PRO A 264 -15.94 0.87 2.52
N HIS A 265 -15.05 1.86 2.60
CA HIS A 265 -15.15 2.88 3.63
C HIS A 265 -16.34 3.79 3.27
N PRO A 266 -17.21 4.15 4.24
CA PRO A 266 -18.22 5.16 3.97
C PRO A 266 -17.55 6.46 3.52
N ASP A 267 -18.03 7.02 2.41
CA ASP A 267 -17.62 8.35 1.96
C ASP A 267 -17.94 9.37 3.06
N PHE A 268 -17.03 10.32 3.29
CA PHE A 268 -17.18 11.35 4.33
C PHE A 268 -18.49 12.14 4.20
N GLU A 269 -19.09 12.20 3.01
CA GLU A 269 -20.31 12.96 2.72
C GLU A 269 -21.61 12.14 2.82
N ASN A 270 -21.58 10.82 2.68
CA ASN A 270 -22.79 9.97 2.62
C ASN A 270 -22.66 8.68 3.45
N ALA A 271 -22.41 8.82 4.75
CA ALA A 271 -22.31 7.69 5.69
C ALA A 271 -23.60 6.83 5.83
N PHE A 272 -24.68 7.19 5.14
CA PHE A 272 -25.99 6.52 5.22
C PHE A 272 -26.36 5.71 3.98
N GLU A 273 -25.60 5.80 2.89
CA GLU A 273 -25.83 5.01 1.68
C GLU A 273 -24.49 4.56 1.11
N ASN A 274 -23.99 3.41 1.58
CA ASN A 274 -22.84 2.77 0.96
C ASN A 274 -23.28 2.29 -0.43
N THR A 275 -23.04 3.12 -1.43
CA THR A 275 -23.35 2.80 -2.83
C THR A 275 -22.39 1.77 -3.41
N PHE A 276 -21.31 1.40 -2.68
CA PHE A 276 -20.36 0.34 -3.00
C PHE A 276 -20.56 -0.89 -2.11
N SER A 277 -20.45 -2.09 -2.69
CA SER A 277 -20.66 -3.36 -1.97
C SER A 277 -19.34 -3.91 -1.46
N ALA A 278 -19.39 -4.80 -0.47
CA ALA A 278 -18.22 -5.55 -0.06
C ALA A 278 -17.64 -6.37 -1.23
N VAL A 279 -16.30 -6.47 -1.28
CA VAL A 279 -15.59 -7.34 -2.23
C VAL A 279 -15.08 -8.54 -1.46
N GLU A 280 -15.44 -9.74 -1.89
CA GLU A 280 -14.84 -10.97 -1.39
C GLU A 280 -13.63 -11.31 -2.26
N VAL A 281 -12.50 -11.61 -1.62
CA VAL A 281 -11.28 -12.09 -2.27
C VAL A 281 -11.01 -13.50 -1.78
N HIS A 282 -11.02 -14.45 -2.69
CA HIS A 282 -10.71 -15.85 -2.44
C HIS A 282 -9.23 -16.12 -2.66
N PRO A 283 -8.62 -17.07 -1.91
CA PRO A 283 -7.29 -17.56 -2.24
C PRO A 283 -7.26 -18.06 -3.70
N GLY A 284 -6.30 -17.59 -4.48
CA GLY A 284 -6.18 -17.94 -5.91
C GLY A 284 -6.93 -17.03 -6.88
N ASP A 285 -7.70 -16.05 -6.41
CA ASP A 285 -8.14 -14.95 -7.28
C ASP A 285 -6.92 -14.21 -7.86
N ILE A 286 -7.06 -13.57 -9.01
CA ILE A 286 -5.99 -12.80 -9.63
C ILE A 286 -6.12 -11.35 -9.20
N ILE A 287 -5.09 -10.85 -8.54
CA ILE A 287 -4.98 -9.44 -8.18
C ILE A 287 -4.12 -8.75 -9.21
N VAL A 288 -4.66 -7.68 -9.80
CA VAL A 288 -3.90 -6.71 -10.58
C VAL A 288 -3.98 -5.36 -9.88
N ALA A 289 -2.85 -4.69 -9.71
CA ALA A 289 -2.84 -3.34 -9.16
C ALA A 289 -1.80 -2.46 -9.85
N ASP A 290 -2.18 -1.21 -10.07
CA ASP A 290 -1.34 -0.16 -10.62
C ASP A 290 -1.72 1.19 -9.98
N ILE A 291 -1.24 2.30 -10.52
CA ILE A 291 -1.45 3.63 -9.92
C ILE A 291 -2.93 4.00 -9.74
N ASP A 292 -3.83 3.44 -10.55
CA ASP A 292 -5.26 3.73 -10.50
C ASP A 292 -5.98 2.98 -9.37
N GLY A 293 -5.39 1.88 -8.87
CA GLY A 293 -5.95 1.11 -7.76
C GLY A 293 -5.73 -0.39 -7.91
N VAL A 294 -6.66 -1.16 -7.34
CA VAL A 294 -6.59 -2.62 -7.24
C VAL A 294 -7.85 -3.23 -7.83
N VAL A 295 -7.68 -4.25 -8.67
CA VAL A 295 -8.76 -5.06 -9.25
C VAL A 295 -8.55 -6.54 -8.94
N CYS A 296 -9.64 -7.22 -8.59
CA CYS A 296 -9.72 -8.65 -8.33
C CYS A 296 -10.46 -9.37 -9.46
N ILE A 297 -9.89 -10.46 -9.96
CA ILE A 297 -10.44 -11.29 -11.04
C ILE A 297 -10.51 -12.74 -10.53
N PRO A 298 -11.71 -13.32 -10.35
CA PRO A 298 -11.90 -14.73 -10.13
C PRO A 298 -11.35 -15.52 -11.32
N PRO A 299 -10.71 -16.68 -11.08
CA PRO A 299 -10.03 -17.45 -12.11
C PRO A 299 -10.91 -17.82 -13.31
N GLU A 300 -12.20 -18.05 -13.10
CA GLU A 300 -13.16 -18.44 -14.13
C GLU A 300 -13.43 -17.34 -15.16
N PHE A 301 -13.18 -16.07 -14.84
CA PHE A 301 -13.36 -14.95 -15.76
C PHE A 301 -12.06 -14.54 -16.47
N LEU A 302 -10.91 -15.07 -16.08
CA LEU A 302 -9.59 -14.60 -16.55
C LEU A 302 -9.46 -14.58 -18.08
N ALA A 303 -9.85 -15.68 -18.75
CA ALA A 303 -9.77 -15.76 -20.21
C ALA A 303 -10.69 -14.74 -20.90
N SER A 304 -11.95 -14.66 -20.46
CA SER A 304 -12.94 -13.71 -20.99
C SER A 304 -12.54 -12.26 -20.77
N VAL A 305 -11.90 -11.96 -19.63
CA VAL A 305 -11.35 -10.63 -19.33
C VAL A 305 -10.23 -10.28 -20.31
N ILE A 306 -9.26 -11.19 -20.51
CA ILE A 306 -8.15 -10.97 -21.46
C ILE A 306 -8.69 -10.67 -22.87
N ASP A 307 -9.65 -11.46 -23.35
CA ASP A 307 -10.25 -11.27 -24.68
C ASP A 307 -10.99 -9.93 -24.78
N SER A 308 -11.77 -9.57 -23.75
CA SER A 308 -12.48 -8.29 -23.67
C SER A 308 -11.53 -7.10 -23.61
N CYS A 309 -10.41 -7.20 -22.87
CA CYS A 309 -9.37 -6.17 -22.81
C CYS A 309 -8.67 -6.01 -24.17
N ARG A 310 -8.25 -7.10 -24.83
CA ARG A 310 -7.65 -7.08 -26.17
C ARG A 310 -8.54 -6.35 -27.17
N TYR A 311 -9.83 -6.69 -27.16
CA TYR A 311 -10.80 -6.06 -28.04
C TYR A 311 -10.98 -4.56 -27.72
N SER A 312 -11.16 -4.22 -26.45
CA SER A 312 -11.38 -2.84 -26.01
C SER A 312 -10.19 -1.94 -26.35
N LYS A 313 -8.97 -2.44 -26.15
CA LYS A 313 -7.73 -1.73 -26.49
C LYS A 313 -7.65 -1.38 -27.98
N GLN A 314 -7.98 -2.32 -28.87
CA GLN A 314 -8.03 -2.06 -30.32
C GLN A 314 -9.08 -1.00 -30.71
N VAL A 315 -10.21 -0.97 -30.01
CA VAL A 315 -11.26 0.04 -30.20
C VAL A 315 -10.79 1.40 -29.72
N ASP A 316 -10.15 1.47 -28.56
CA ASP A 316 -9.68 2.71 -27.95
C ASP A 316 -8.49 3.32 -28.71
N GLU A 317 -7.59 2.51 -29.26
CA GLU A 317 -6.53 2.97 -30.18
C GLU A 317 -7.11 3.69 -31.40
N LYS A 318 -8.15 3.13 -32.02
CA LYS A 318 -8.84 3.77 -33.17
C LYS A 318 -9.56 5.04 -32.76
N CYS A 319 -10.19 5.03 -31.58
CA CYS A 319 -10.81 6.23 -31.03
C CYS A 319 -9.77 7.34 -30.81
N MET A 320 -8.60 7.01 -30.26
CA MET A 320 -7.52 7.95 -30.02
C MET A 320 -7.01 8.58 -31.33
N ILE A 321 -6.85 7.76 -32.39
CA ILE A 321 -6.45 8.26 -33.72
C ILE A 321 -7.46 9.27 -34.26
N ASP A 322 -8.75 8.94 -34.24
CA ASP A 322 -9.83 9.85 -34.67
C ASP A 322 -9.82 11.18 -33.91
N ILE A 323 -9.68 11.11 -32.57
CA ILE A 323 -9.67 12.27 -31.69
C ILE A 323 -8.44 13.15 -31.98
N GLN A 324 -7.25 12.55 -32.14
CA GLN A 324 -6.03 13.27 -32.49
C GLN A 324 -6.09 13.92 -33.88
N GLN A 325 -6.91 13.39 -34.78
CA GLN A 325 -7.21 13.96 -36.09
C GLN A 325 -8.32 15.03 -36.06
N GLY A 326 -8.84 15.35 -34.88
CA GLY A 326 -9.82 16.42 -34.67
C GLY A 326 -11.28 15.99 -34.78
N ARG A 327 -11.58 14.69 -34.91
CA ARG A 327 -12.96 14.20 -34.79
C ARG A 327 -13.47 14.38 -33.36
N SER A 328 -14.73 14.76 -33.19
CA SER A 328 -15.29 14.92 -31.84
C SER A 328 -15.41 13.58 -31.10
N ILE A 329 -15.40 13.61 -29.77
CA ILE A 329 -15.63 12.42 -28.92
C ILE A 329 -16.95 11.74 -29.27
N GLN A 330 -18.02 12.53 -29.47
CA GLN A 330 -19.35 12.01 -29.76
C GLN A 330 -19.39 11.22 -31.08
N GLU A 331 -18.83 11.77 -32.15
CA GLU A 331 -18.77 11.09 -33.46
C GLU A 331 -17.89 9.85 -33.41
N THR A 332 -16.72 9.97 -32.75
CA THR A 332 -15.78 8.87 -32.56
C THR A 332 -16.44 7.68 -31.87
N PHE A 333 -17.14 7.91 -30.75
CA PHE A 333 -17.83 6.84 -30.02
C PHE A 333 -19.01 6.28 -30.81
N GLN A 334 -19.74 7.08 -31.58
CA GLN A 334 -20.78 6.58 -32.47
C GLN A 334 -20.21 5.66 -33.55
N HIS A 335 -19.02 5.96 -34.05
CA HIS A 335 -18.36 5.16 -35.08
C HIS A 335 -17.82 3.83 -34.52
N TRP A 336 -17.09 3.86 -33.41
CA TRP A 336 -16.36 2.69 -32.92
C TRP A 336 -17.05 1.91 -31.80
N ARG A 337 -17.81 2.57 -30.91
CA ARG A 337 -18.38 1.95 -29.69
C ARG A 337 -19.88 1.62 -29.77
N LYS A 338 -20.62 2.05 -30.80
CA LYS A 338 -22.02 1.61 -31.02
C LYS A 338 -22.13 0.27 -31.76
N ALA A 339 -21.11 -0.13 -32.51
CA ALA A 339 -21.09 -1.42 -33.22
C ALA A 339 -21.05 -2.64 -32.27
N THR A 340 -20.68 -2.42 -31.01
CA THR A 340 -20.46 -3.43 -29.97
C THR A 340 -21.69 -3.83 -29.17
N ASN A 341 -22.72 -2.98 -29.06
CA ASN A 341 -23.92 -3.26 -28.24
C ASN A 341 -24.95 -4.16 -28.96
N LYS A 342 -24.56 -4.88 -30.02
CA LYS A 342 -25.46 -5.69 -30.87
C LYS A 342 -25.11 -7.18 -30.91
N LYS A 343 -24.20 -7.67 -30.08
CA LYS A 343 -23.85 -9.09 -30.02
C LYS A 343 -24.16 -9.69 -28.67
#